data_AF-H2XZT2-F1
#
_entry.id   AF-H2XZT2-F1
#
_cell.length_a   1.000
_cell.length_b   1.000
_cell.length_c   1.000
_cell.angle_alpha   90.00
_cell.angle_beta   90.00
_cell.angle_gamma   90.00
#
_symmetry.space_group_name_H-M   'P 1'
#
loop_
_entity.id
_entity.type
_entity.pdbx_description
1 polymer ?
#
loop_
_entity_poly.entity_id
_entity_poly.type
_entity_poly.pdbx_seq_one_letter_code
_entity_poly.pdbx_strand_id
1 'polypeptide(L)'
;RKYYALEPWKVKLNINVSNNDPDTTWRMVTFVKSTATRHKERELIRRTWASISLVSGTRFETIFVIGEAPSETAKALIKEESERYGDILHFNGPDNYTHICSKTLSGMKWAKENLSPETFYTSSDDDVTVDLAEVIQNIETNIEKASSEKWPEFPILCGYLKGKTDPPHRDKNDKWYIPSSIYKWTVFPQFCFGAYYTTSVSVVSQLYTEALTSKVLGHLDDVWLTGVVRERIGMPDTMV
;
A
#
# COMPACT_ATOMS: atom_id res chain seq x y z
N ARG A 1 -24.14 -0.28 -3.32
CA ARG A 1 -23.48 0.84 -2.58
C ARG A 1 -22.19 1.18 -3.32
N LYS A 2 -21.87 2.46 -3.57
CA LYS A 2 -20.56 2.82 -4.14
C LYS A 2 -19.47 2.42 -3.13
N TYR A 3 -18.35 1.88 -3.59
CA TYR A 3 -17.25 1.42 -2.73
C TYR A 3 -16.40 2.61 -2.23
N TYR A 4 -16.30 3.67 -3.03
CA TYR A 4 -15.59 4.91 -2.72
C TYR A 4 -16.55 6.10 -2.65
N ALA A 5 -16.30 7.04 -1.74
CA ALA A 5 -16.94 8.36 -1.69
C ALA A 5 -16.25 9.35 -2.64
N LEU A 6 -14.92 9.28 -2.73
CA LEU A 6 -14.08 10.09 -3.62
C LEU A 6 -13.03 9.18 -4.25
N GLU A 7 -12.69 9.46 -5.50
CA GLU A 7 -11.59 8.82 -6.22
C GLU A 7 -10.50 9.85 -6.54
N PRO A 8 -9.22 9.42 -6.62
CA PRO A 8 -8.08 10.28 -6.92
C PRO A 8 -8.08 10.64 -8.42
N TRP A 9 -8.97 11.58 -8.78
CA TRP A 9 -9.27 11.94 -10.16
C TRP A 9 -8.05 12.45 -10.93
N LYS A 10 -7.13 13.17 -10.27
CA LYS A 10 -5.94 13.72 -10.93
C LYS A 10 -4.96 12.62 -11.26
N VAL A 11 -4.74 11.69 -10.33
CA VAL A 11 -3.88 10.52 -10.54
C VAL A 11 -4.44 9.65 -11.67
N LYS A 12 -5.75 9.41 -11.69
CA LYS A 12 -6.42 8.66 -12.77
C LYS A 12 -6.24 9.32 -14.14
N LEU A 13 -6.31 10.65 -14.22
CA LEU A 13 -6.02 11.40 -15.45
C LEU A 13 -4.56 11.28 -15.85
N ASN A 14 -3.62 11.44 -14.91
CA ASN A 14 -2.19 11.35 -15.18
C ASN A 14 -1.79 9.98 -15.74
N ILE A 15 -2.33 8.89 -15.16
CA ILE A 15 -2.10 7.52 -15.62
C ILE A 15 -2.56 7.37 -17.07
N ASN A 16 -3.77 7.86 -17.40
CA ASN A 16 -4.29 7.76 -18.76
C ASN A 16 -3.49 8.57 -19.78
N VAL A 17 -3.00 9.76 -19.40
CA VAL A 17 -2.22 10.63 -20.29
C VAL A 17 -0.79 10.10 -20.50
N SER A 18 -0.15 9.60 -19.45
CA SER A 18 1.26 9.19 -19.49
C SER A 18 1.49 7.77 -19.99
N ASN A 19 0.46 7.01 -20.37
CA ASN A 19 0.63 5.69 -21.01
C ASN A 19 1.34 5.76 -22.38
N ASN A 20 1.54 6.95 -22.95
CA ASN A 20 2.27 7.18 -24.20
C ASN A 20 3.49 8.08 -24.04
N ASP A 21 3.99 8.27 -22.81
CA ASP A 21 5.14 9.12 -22.57
C ASP A 21 6.46 8.37 -22.86
N PRO A 22 7.25 8.77 -23.87
CA PRO A 22 8.48 8.06 -24.24
C PRO A 22 9.56 8.13 -23.15
N ASP A 23 9.47 9.07 -22.22
CA ASP A 23 10.42 9.23 -21.13
C ASP A 23 10.12 8.30 -19.93
N THR A 24 9.03 7.51 -19.97
CA THR A 24 8.63 6.63 -18.87
C THR A 24 9.06 5.18 -19.12
N THR A 25 10.01 4.69 -18.31
CA THR A 25 10.44 3.28 -18.27
C THR A 25 9.48 2.43 -17.43
N TRP A 26 9.12 2.91 -16.23
CA TRP A 26 8.12 2.26 -15.38
C TRP A 26 7.45 3.27 -14.44
N ARG A 27 6.34 2.85 -13.82
CA ARG A 27 5.50 3.69 -12.95
C ARG A 27 5.37 3.06 -11.57
N MET A 28 5.39 3.90 -10.53
CA MET A 28 5.08 3.53 -9.15
C MET A 28 3.96 4.40 -8.61
N VAL A 29 2.97 3.78 -7.98
CA VAL A 29 1.88 4.47 -7.29
C VAL A 29 1.92 4.09 -5.80
N THR A 30 2.17 5.10 -4.97
CA THR A 30 2.26 4.93 -3.51
C THR A 30 0.93 5.21 -2.85
N PHE A 31 0.36 4.20 -2.21
CA PHE A 31 -0.87 4.26 -1.44
C PHE A 31 -0.52 4.52 0.03
N VAL A 32 -0.63 5.79 0.43
CA VAL A 32 -0.35 6.24 1.80
C VAL A 32 -1.60 6.09 2.65
N LYS A 33 -1.54 5.22 3.66
CA LYS A 33 -2.60 5.04 4.66
C LYS A 33 -2.59 6.25 5.59
N SER A 34 -3.61 7.10 5.50
CA SER A 34 -3.78 8.27 6.36
C SER A 34 -5.18 8.30 6.97
N THR A 35 -5.46 9.18 7.92
CA THR A 35 -6.82 9.39 8.45
C THR A 35 -7.39 10.70 7.96
N ALA A 36 -8.72 10.79 7.87
CA ALA A 36 -9.50 11.97 7.52
C ALA A 36 -8.93 13.28 8.11
N THR A 37 -8.50 13.27 9.38
CA THR A 37 -8.06 14.44 10.13
C THR A 37 -6.57 14.78 9.98
N ARG A 38 -5.74 13.89 9.41
CA ARG A 38 -4.28 14.05 9.26
C ARG A 38 -3.87 14.85 8.02
N HIS A 39 -4.51 16.00 7.81
CA HIS A 39 -4.26 16.87 6.65
C HIS A 39 -2.82 17.42 6.63
N LYS A 40 -2.23 17.67 7.80
CA LYS A 40 -0.88 18.25 7.91
C LYS A 40 0.19 17.24 7.48
N GLU A 41 0.01 15.98 7.86
CA GLU A 41 0.89 14.87 7.49
C GLU A 41 0.84 14.64 5.98
N ARG A 42 -0.36 14.62 5.38
CA ARG A 42 -0.51 14.54 3.92
C ARG A 42 0.15 15.73 3.21
N GLU A 43 -0.06 16.95 3.70
CA GLU A 43 0.58 18.15 3.14
C GLU A 43 2.10 18.10 3.24
N LEU A 44 2.65 17.60 4.36
CA LEU A 44 4.09 17.43 4.53
C LEU A 44 4.65 16.41 3.51
N ILE A 45 3.99 15.27 3.34
CA ILE A 45 4.38 14.27 2.33
C ILE A 45 4.38 14.89 0.93
N ARG A 46 3.32 15.60 0.54
CA ARG A 46 3.22 16.30 -0.76
C ARG A 46 4.34 17.30 -1.00
N ARG A 47 4.85 17.94 0.06
CA ARG A 47 5.93 18.95 0.00
C ARG A 47 7.33 18.36 0.08
N THR A 48 7.45 17.06 0.33
CA THR A 48 8.72 16.38 0.52
C THR A 48 8.88 15.29 -0.54
N TRP A 49 9.00 14.02 -0.16
CA TRP A 49 9.35 12.95 -1.10
C TRP A 49 8.27 12.76 -2.19
N ALA A 50 6.99 13.00 -1.89
CA ALA A 50 5.92 12.88 -2.88
C ALA A 50 5.81 14.08 -3.85
N SER A 51 6.66 15.11 -3.72
CA SER A 51 6.70 16.21 -4.70
C SER A 51 7.42 15.83 -5.99
N ILE A 52 8.19 14.75 -5.96
CA ILE A 52 8.96 14.25 -7.10
C ILE A 52 8.04 13.36 -7.94
N SER A 53 7.81 13.75 -9.20
CA SER A 53 6.89 13.04 -10.11
C SER A 53 7.59 12.28 -11.24
N LEU A 54 8.85 12.62 -11.55
CA LEU A 54 9.68 11.96 -12.56
C LEU A 54 11.16 12.06 -12.19
N VAL A 55 11.85 10.94 -12.12
CA VAL A 55 13.32 10.87 -11.98
C VAL A 55 13.82 9.57 -12.61
N SER A 56 14.94 9.62 -13.34
CA SER A 56 15.56 8.44 -14.00
C SER A 56 14.56 7.60 -14.82
N GLY A 57 13.71 8.25 -15.62
CA GLY A 57 12.68 7.59 -16.42
C GLY A 57 11.55 6.94 -15.61
N THR A 58 11.49 7.15 -14.30
CA THR A 58 10.48 6.58 -13.42
C THR A 58 9.43 7.61 -13.05
N ARG A 59 8.15 7.29 -13.27
CA ARG A 59 7.02 8.12 -12.84
C ARG A 59 6.50 7.74 -11.47
N PHE A 60 6.36 8.73 -10.61
CA PHE A 60 5.85 8.58 -9.25
C PHE A 60 4.52 9.30 -9.09
N GLU A 61 3.54 8.60 -8.54
CA GLU A 61 2.26 9.16 -8.11
C GLU A 61 1.98 8.74 -6.67
N THR A 62 1.28 9.58 -5.92
CA THR A 62 0.88 9.29 -4.54
C THR A 62 -0.63 9.39 -4.42
N ILE A 63 -1.24 8.42 -3.74
CA ILE A 63 -2.65 8.38 -3.41
C ILE A 63 -2.79 8.26 -1.89
N PHE A 64 -3.51 9.17 -1.27
CA PHE A 64 -3.84 9.08 0.14
C PHE A 64 -5.14 8.31 0.34
N VAL A 65 -5.05 7.16 1.02
CA VAL A 65 -6.21 6.32 1.34
C VAL A 65 -6.73 6.69 2.72
N ILE A 66 -7.95 7.21 2.75
CA ILE A 66 -8.63 7.67 3.98
C ILE A 66 -10.01 7.01 4.11
N GLY A 67 -10.51 6.90 5.35
CA GLY A 67 -11.85 6.40 5.63
C GLY A 67 -12.83 7.52 5.95
N GLU A 68 -13.95 7.15 6.58
CA GLU A 68 -15.00 8.07 6.98
C GLU A 68 -14.52 9.19 7.90
N ALA A 69 -14.83 10.43 7.53
CA ALA A 69 -14.52 11.59 8.34
C ALA A 69 -15.42 11.66 9.60
N PRO A 70 -14.86 12.00 10.78
CA PRO A 70 -15.59 11.95 12.05
C PRO A 70 -16.58 13.11 12.26
N SER A 71 -16.60 14.12 11.39
CA SER A 71 -17.48 15.29 11.50
C SER A 71 -17.76 15.93 10.13
N GLU A 72 -18.81 16.74 10.04
CA GLU A 72 -19.11 17.51 8.81
C GLU A 72 -18.00 18.51 8.47
N THR A 73 -17.33 19.08 9.48
CA THR A 73 -16.15 19.93 9.27
C THR A 73 -15.02 19.13 8.61
N ALA A 74 -14.72 17.92 9.09
CA ALA A 74 -13.71 17.07 8.49
C ALA A 74 -14.08 16.65 7.06
N LYS A 75 -15.36 16.37 6.78
CA LYS A 75 -15.85 16.08 5.43
C LYS A 75 -15.65 17.26 4.49
N ALA A 76 -15.95 18.49 4.94
CA ALA A 76 -15.75 19.70 4.15
C ALA A 76 -14.27 19.92 3.82
N LEU A 77 -13.37 19.73 4.79
CA LEU A 77 -11.93 19.86 4.59
C LEU A 77 -11.38 18.80 3.62
N ILE A 78 -11.82 17.55 3.72
CA ILE A 78 -11.45 16.49 2.77
C ILE A 78 -11.93 16.84 1.36
N LYS A 79 -13.14 17.39 1.24
CA LYS A 79 -13.68 17.79 -0.07
C LYS A 79 -12.81 18.89 -0.69
N GLU A 80 -12.48 19.94 0.06
CA GLU A 80 -11.59 21.01 -0.39
C GLU A 80 -10.20 20.47 -0.77
N GLU A 81 -9.63 19.60 0.07
CA GLU A 81 -8.34 18.96 -0.20
C GLU A 81 -8.38 18.11 -1.47
N SER A 82 -9.44 17.33 -1.66
CA SER A 82 -9.65 16.49 -2.84
C SER A 82 -9.86 17.32 -4.12
N GLU A 83 -10.54 18.47 -4.04
CA GLU A 83 -10.70 19.40 -5.16
C GLU A 83 -9.37 20.06 -5.52
N ARG A 84 -8.54 20.36 -4.52
CA ARG A 84 -7.24 21.02 -4.71
C ARG A 84 -6.16 20.09 -5.26
N TYR A 85 -6.04 18.89 -4.72
CA TYR A 85 -4.91 17.98 -5.02
C TYR A 85 -5.29 16.79 -5.90
N GLY A 86 -6.53 16.30 -5.79
CA GLY A 86 -7.04 15.21 -6.62
C GLY A 86 -6.36 13.86 -6.41
N ASP A 87 -5.76 13.65 -5.25
CA ASP A 87 -4.97 12.48 -4.86
C ASP A 87 -5.58 11.69 -3.68
N ILE A 88 -6.84 11.97 -3.33
CA ILE A 88 -7.54 11.29 -2.23
C ILE A 88 -8.37 10.11 -2.75
N LEU A 89 -8.13 8.93 -2.18
CA LEU A 89 -9.02 7.78 -2.26
C LEU A 89 -9.78 7.65 -0.94
N HIS A 90 -11.05 8.06 -0.95
CA HIS A 90 -11.92 8.01 0.24
C HIS A 90 -12.78 6.75 0.16
N PHE A 91 -12.42 5.71 0.90
CA PHE A 91 -13.20 4.46 0.95
C PHE A 91 -14.36 4.59 1.94
N ASN A 92 -15.47 3.90 1.65
CA ASN A 92 -16.66 3.93 2.51
C ASN A 92 -16.53 2.92 3.66
N GLY A 93 -15.71 3.25 4.65
CA GLY A 93 -15.61 2.47 5.88
C GLY A 93 -14.86 3.19 7.00
N PRO A 94 -14.76 2.56 8.18
CA PRO A 94 -14.28 3.22 9.39
C PRO A 94 -12.83 3.68 9.27
N ASP A 95 -12.54 4.90 9.72
CA ASP A 95 -11.19 5.47 9.69
C ASP A 95 -10.47 5.34 11.03
N ASN A 96 -10.19 4.10 11.42
CA ASN A 96 -9.44 3.82 12.64
C ASN A 96 -8.53 2.60 12.46
N TYR A 97 -7.56 2.47 13.37
CA TYR A 97 -6.52 1.44 13.29
C TYR A 97 -7.08 0.02 13.25
N THR A 98 -8.21 -0.25 13.93
CA THR A 98 -8.80 -1.59 13.94
C THR A 98 -9.34 -2.04 12.58
N HIS A 99 -9.53 -1.11 11.63
CA HIS A 99 -10.01 -1.37 10.28
C HIS A 99 -8.94 -1.11 9.19
N ILE A 100 -7.67 -1.03 9.57
CA ILE A 100 -6.57 -0.76 8.63
C ILE A 100 -6.54 -1.79 7.48
N CYS A 101 -6.83 -3.06 7.75
CA CYS A 101 -6.95 -4.10 6.72
C CYS A 101 -7.96 -3.73 5.62
N SER A 102 -9.13 -3.18 5.97
CA SER A 102 -10.13 -2.75 4.98
C SER A 102 -9.66 -1.54 4.19
N LYS A 103 -8.92 -0.62 4.83
CA LYS A 103 -8.30 0.52 4.16
C LYS A 103 -7.25 0.05 3.15
N THR A 104 -6.37 -0.87 3.54
CA THR A 104 -5.32 -1.44 2.67
C THR A 104 -5.95 -2.17 1.48
N LEU A 105 -6.96 -3.00 1.71
CA LEU A 105 -7.71 -3.66 0.64
C LEU A 105 -8.41 -2.68 -0.31
N SER A 106 -8.86 -1.52 0.19
CA SER A 106 -9.46 -0.48 -0.64
C SER A 106 -8.45 0.10 -1.63
N GLY A 107 -7.21 0.35 -1.17
CA GLY A 107 -6.11 0.74 -2.05
C GLY A 107 -5.77 -0.33 -3.08
N MET A 108 -5.65 -1.59 -2.64
CA MET A 108 -5.36 -2.73 -3.54
C MET A 108 -6.45 -2.92 -4.60
N LYS A 109 -7.72 -2.80 -4.22
CA LYS A 109 -8.86 -2.85 -5.14
C LYS A 109 -8.76 -1.77 -6.19
N TRP A 110 -8.53 -0.51 -5.78
CA TRP A 110 -8.42 0.61 -6.70
C TRP A 110 -7.25 0.41 -7.67
N ALA A 111 -6.09 -0.04 -7.18
CA ALA A 111 -4.93 -0.39 -7.99
C ALA A 111 -5.26 -1.45 -9.04
N LYS A 112 -5.86 -2.58 -8.63
CA LYS A 112 -6.29 -3.66 -9.52
C LYS A 112 -7.25 -3.18 -10.63
N GLU A 113 -8.10 -2.20 -10.35
CA GLU A 113 -9.12 -1.71 -11.28
C GLU A 113 -8.64 -0.60 -12.22
N ASN A 114 -7.57 0.13 -11.87
CA ASN A 114 -7.17 1.36 -12.56
C ASN A 114 -5.70 1.39 -13.02
N LEU A 115 -4.86 0.46 -12.55
CA LEU A 115 -3.44 0.39 -12.92
C LEU A 115 -3.16 -0.83 -13.79
N SER A 116 -2.13 -0.72 -14.62
CA SER A 116 -1.65 -1.86 -15.40
C SER A 116 -0.90 -2.86 -14.51
N PRO A 117 -0.89 -4.18 -14.84
CA PRO A 117 -0.27 -5.21 -14.00
C PRO A 117 1.21 -5.00 -13.68
N GLU A 118 1.95 -4.34 -14.57
CA GLU A 118 3.37 -4.01 -14.45
C GLU A 118 3.65 -2.73 -13.64
N THR A 119 2.63 -1.95 -13.31
CA THR A 119 2.80 -0.79 -12.40
C THR A 119 3.22 -1.29 -11.02
N PHE A 120 4.17 -0.61 -10.38
CA PHE A 120 4.54 -0.89 -9.00
C PHE A 120 3.52 -0.27 -8.04
N TYR A 121 2.92 -1.10 -7.20
CA TYR A 121 2.14 -0.70 -6.05
C TYR A 121 3.05 -0.60 -4.84
N THR A 122 3.00 0.54 -4.16
CA THR A 122 3.68 0.74 -2.88
C THR A 122 2.65 1.02 -1.79
N SER A 123 2.77 0.37 -0.64
CA SER A 123 2.02 0.76 0.56
C SER A 123 2.95 1.49 1.51
N SER A 124 2.45 2.58 2.11
CA SER A 124 3.18 3.34 3.12
C SER A 124 2.24 3.85 4.20
N ASP A 125 2.77 4.09 5.40
CA ASP A 125 2.09 4.88 6.42
C ASP A 125 2.38 6.39 6.21
N ASP A 126 1.57 7.26 6.85
CA ASP A 126 1.67 8.72 6.69
C ASP A 126 2.69 9.41 7.61
N ASP A 127 3.45 8.62 8.36
CA ASP A 127 4.57 9.04 9.22
C ASP A 127 5.94 8.52 8.72
N VAL A 128 6.01 8.17 7.42
CA VAL A 128 7.19 7.61 6.76
C VAL A 128 7.83 8.64 5.81
N THR A 129 9.16 8.67 5.77
CA THR A 129 9.95 9.37 4.76
C THR A 129 10.60 8.34 3.84
N VAL A 130 10.57 8.60 2.54
CA VAL A 130 11.07 7.67 1.51
C VAL A 130 12.26 8.27 0.79
N ASP A 131 13.37 7.54 0.72
CA ASP A 131 14.47 7.83 -0.19
C ASP A 131 14.17 7.21 -1.56
N LEU A 132 13.69 8.04 -2.50
CA LEU A 132 13.31 7.56 -3.83
C LEU A 132 14.51 7.05 -4.64
N ALA A 133 15.73 7.54 -4.39
CA ALA A 133 16.91 7.05 -5.11
C ALA A 133 17.23 5.61 -4.72
N GLU A 134 17.17 5.32 -3.42
CA GLU A 134 17.34 3.96 -2.89
C GLU A 134 16.22 3.03 -3.40
N VAL A 135 14.96 3.50 -3.44
CA VAL A 135 13.83 2.73 -3.97
C VAL A 135 14.04 2.37 -5.44
N ILE A 136 14.46 3.32 -6.28
CA ILE A 136 14.73 3.08 -7.71
C ILE A 136 15.82 2.03 -7.87
N GLN A 137 16.96 2.20 -7.18
CA GLN A 137 18.08 1.27 -7.27
C GLN A 137 17.68 -0.16 -6.87
N ASN A 138 16.90 -0.30 -5.80
CA ASN A 138 16.43 -1.61 -5.34
C ASN A 138 15.44 -2.24 -6.32
N ILE A 139 14.53 -1.46 -6.90
CA ILE A 139 13.60 -1.96 -7.93
C ILE A 139 14.36 -2.41 -9.17
N GLU A 140 15.24 -1.58 -9.72
CA GLU A 140 16.03 -1.88 -10.92
C GLU A 140 16.88 -3.15 -10.73
N THR A 141 17.58 -3.26 -9.61
CA THR A 141 18.36 -4.46 -9.26
C THR A 141 17.50 -5.71 -9.23
N ASN A 142 16.27 -5.62 -8.70
CA ASN A 142 15.37 -6.78 -8.62
C ASN A 142 14.66 -7.07 -9.95
N ILE A 143 14.46 -6.09 -10.84
CA ILE A 143 14.01 -6.33 -12.23
C ILE A 143 15.06 -7.17 -12.96
N GLU A 144 16.35 -6.80 -12.86
CA GLU A 144 17.45 -7.54 -13.49
C GLU A 144 17.54 -8.97 -12.94
N LYS A 145 17.48 -9.13 -11.61
CA LYS A 145 17.46 -10.45 -10.96
C LYS A 145 16.26 -11.29 -11.41
N ALA A 146 15.05 -10.74 -11.36
CA ALA A 146 13.84 -11.42 -11.78
C ALA A 146 13.93 -11.92 -13.22
N SER A 147 14.54 -11.13 -14.11
CA SER A 147 14.79 -11.53 -15.49
C SER A 147 15.82 -12.67 -15.59
N SER A 148 16.97 -12.53 -14.94
CA SER A 148 18.07 -13.51 -14.99
C SER A 148 17.72 -14.86 -14.36
N GLU A 149 16.99 -14.84 -13.25
CA GLU A 149 16.56 -16.00 -12.48
C GLU A 149 15.18 -16.52 -12.91
N LYS A 150 14.53 -15.86 -13.89
CA LYS A 150 13.22 -16.22 -14.44
C LYS A 150 12.13 -16.34 -13.38
N TRP A 151 12.07 -15.35 -12.49
CA TRP A 151 11.02 -15.31 -11.48
C TRP A 151 9.65 -15.17 -12.16
N PRO A 152 8.64 -15.92 -11.71
CA PRO A 152 7.30 -15.85 -12.30
C PRO A 152 6.60 -14.52 -12.00
N GLU A 153 6.98 -13.86 -10.91
CA GLU A 153 6.42 -12.59 -10.45
C GLU A 153 7.54 -11.73 -9.82
N PHE A 154 7.33 -10.42 -9.79
CA PHE A 154 8.19 -9.51 -9.05
C PHE A 154 8.06 -9.78 -7.53
N PRO A 155 9.13 -9.73 -6.73
CA PRO A 155 9.04 -10.02 -5.30
C PRO A 155 8.26 -8.92 -4.56
N ILE A 156 7.99 -9.15 -3.28
CA ILE A 156 7.62 -8.07 -2.38
C ILE A 156 8.91 -7.51 -1.78
N LEU A 157 9.19 -6.25 -2.09
CA LEU A 157 10.30 -5.50 -1.51
C LEU A 157 9.85 -4.89 -0.18
N CYS A 158 10.52 -5.24 0.91
CA CYS A 158 10.18 -4.75 2.23
C CYS A 158 11.13 -3.61 2.62
N GLY A 159 10.59 -2.48 3.10
CA GLY A 159 11.43 -1.45 3.72
C GLY A 159 12.13 -1.99 4.98
N TYR A 160 11.48 -2.90 5.70
CA TYR A 160 12.09 -3.68 6.77
C TYR A 160 11.44 -5.05 6.87
N LEU A 161 12.25 -6.10 6.86
CA LEU A 161 11.79 -7.47 6.90
C LEU A 161 11.64 -7.97 8.35
N LYS A 162 10.50 -8.61 8.65
CA LYS A 162 10.20 -9.19 9.96
C LYS A 162 9.65 -10.61 9.83
N GLY A 163 9.41 -11.26 10.96
CA GLY A 163 8.89 -12.64 11.01
C GLY A 163 9.99 -13.70 11.08
N LYS A 164 9.61 -14.98 10.98
CA LYS A 164 10.42 -16.18 11.30
C LYS A 164 10.71 -16.43 12.78
N THR A 165 10.98 -15.39 13.57
CA THR A 165 11.21 -15.52 15.03
C THR A 165 10.32 -14.62 15.86
N ASP A 166 9.56 -13.72 15.24
CA ASP A 166 8.71 -12.77 15.95
C ASP A 166 7.44 -13.47 16.47
N PRO A 167 7.23 -13.52 17.80
CA PRO A 167 6.01 -14.08 18.35
C PRO A 167 4.85 -13.08 18.23
N PRO A 168 3.62 -13.57 18.07
CA PRO A 168 2.43 -12.73 18.18
C PRO A 168 2.31 -12.11 19.57
N HIS A 169 2.00 -10.83 19.63
CA HIS A 169 1.82 -10.09 20.87
C HIS A 169 0.54 -10.59 21.58
N ARG A 170 0.68 -11.13 22.79
CA ARG A 170 -0.42 -11.74 23.56
C ARG A 170 -0.86 -10.94 24.78
N ASP A 171 -0.16 -9.85 25.10
CA ASP A 171 -0.63 -8.90 26.10
C ASP A 171 -1.77 -8.06 25.52
N LYS A 172 -2.92 -8.03 26.18
CA LYS A 172 -4.11 -7.28 25.75
C LYS A 172 -3.89 -5.77 25.75
N ASN A 173 -2.86 -5.27 26.45
CA ASN A 173 -2.51 -3.86 26.47
C ASN A 173 -1.54 -3.45 25.35
N ASP A 174 -1.02 -4.43 24.59
CA ASP A 174 -0.14 -4.16 23.47
C ASP A 174 -0.96 -3.68 22.26
N LYS A 175 -0.48 -2.63 21.60
CA LYS A 175 -1.11 -2.11 20.38
C LYS A 175 -1.16 -3.14 19.25
N TRP A 176 -0.25 -4.12 19.26
CA TRP A 176 -0.19 -5.21 18.29
C TRP A 176 -0.83 -6.51 18.80
N TYR A 177 -1.58 -6.46 19.90
CA TYR A 177 -2.24 -7.61 20.48
C TYR A 177 -3.07 -8.40 19.46
N ILE A 178 -2.88 -9.72 19.44
CA ILE A 178 -3.71 -10.64 18.68
C ILE A 178 -4.05 -11.87 19.53
N PRO A 179 -5.34 -12.23 19.69
CA PRO A 179 -5.72 -13.42 20.46
C PRO A 179 -5.38 -14.71 19.71
N SER A 180 -5.11 -15.79 20.47
CA SER A 180 -4.82 -17.12 19.91
C SER A 180 -5.98 -17.70 19.09
N SER A 181 -7.22 -17.24 19.32
CA SER A 181 -8.40 -17.61 18.53
C SER A 181 -8.43 -17.00 17.12
N ILE A 182 -7.67 -15.93 16.89
CA ILE A 182 -7.48 -15.33 15.56
C ILE A 182 -6.23 -15.91 14.91
N TYR A 183 -5.11 -15.98 15.65
CA TYR A 183 -3.85 -16.53 15.16
C TYR A 183 -3.28 -17.58 16.13
N LYS A 184 -3.37 -18.86 15.76
CA LYS A 184 -3.02 -19.98 16.65
C LYS A 184 -1.54 -20.32 16.72
N TRP A 185 -0.75 -19.88 15.75
CA TRP A 185 0.67 -20.21 15.65
C TRP A 185 1.50 -19.37 16.62
N THR A 186 2.69 -19.86 16.94
CA THR A 186 3.60 -19.28 17.94
C THR A 186 4.56 -18.25 17.37
N VAL A 187 4.71 -18.18 16.05
CA VAL A 187 5.55 -17.24 15.31
C VAL A 187 4.82 -16.77 14.07
N PHE A 188 5.06 -15.54 13.65
CA PHE A 188 4.56 -15.03 12.37
C PHE A 188 5.34 -15.60 11.18
N PRO A 189 4.69 -15.77 10.00
CA PRO A 189 5.42 -15.97 8.75
C PRO A 189 6.35 -14.78 8.50
N GLN A 190 7.29 -14.90 7.57
CA GLN A 190 8.03 -13.72 7.13
C GLN A 190 7.04 -12.70 6.54
N PHE A 191 7.16 -11.42 6.93
CA PHE A 191 6.31 -10.33 6.48
C PHE A 191 7.09 -9.02 6.37
N CYS A 192 6.61 -8.06 5.57
CA CYS A 192 7.16 -6.71 5.55
C CYS A 192 6.58 -5.92 6.73
N PHE A 193 7.41 -5.18 7.45
CA PHE A 193 6.92 -4.24 8.45
C PHE A 193 6.03 -3.17 7.78
N GLY A 194 4.88 -2.87 8.38
CA GLY A 194 3.79 -2.09 7.77
C GLY A 194 4.09 -0.67 7.32
N ALA A 195 5.28 -0.13 7.67
CA ALA A 195 5.71 1.21 7.29
C ALA A 195 5.90 1.36 5.77
N TYR A 196 6.48 0.37 5.08
CA TYR A 196 6.77 0.47 3.65
C TYR A 196 6.96 -0.90 3.00
N TYR A 197 6.27 -1.16 1.89
CA TYR A 197 6.59 -2.26 0.98
C TYR A 197 6.15 -1.94 -0.46
N THR A 198 6.83 -2.56 -1.44
CA THR A 198 6.56 -2.39 -2.87
C THR A 198 6.49 -3.73 -3.59
N THR A 199 5.55 -3.88 -4.52
CA THR A 199 5.47 -5.03 -5.44
C THR A 199 4.69 -4.66 -6.71
N SER A 200 4.52 -5.57 -7.66
CA SER A 200 3.74 -5.30 -8.88
C SER A 200 2.23 -5.33 -8.61
N VAL A 201 1.45 -4.61 -9.43
CA VAL A 201 -0.02 -4.68 -9.39
C VAL A 201 -0.54 -6.09 -9.73
N SER A 202 0.22 -6.88 -10.53
CA SER A 202 -0.04 -8.31 -10.72
C SER A 202 -0.10 -9.07 -9.39
N VAL A 203 0.94 -8.94 -8.57
CA VAL A 203 1.01 -9.56 -7.24
C VAL A 203 -0.08 -9.03 -6.32
N VAL A 204 -0.30 -7.71 -6.31
CA VAL A 204 -1.38 -7.09 -5.51
C VAL A 204 -2.75 -7.63 -5.90
N SER A 205 -2.99 -7.90 -7.17
CA SER A 205 -4.24 -8.47 -7.65
C SER A 205 -4.47 -9.90 -7.13
N GLN A 206 -3.40 -10.68 -7.02
CA GLN A 206 -3.43 -12.03 -6.42
C GLN A 206 -3.69 -11.95 -4.91
N LEU A 207 -2.92 -11.10 -4.20
CA LEU A 207 -3.10 -10.85 -2.77
C LEU A 207 -4.52 -10.40 -2.45
N TYR A 208 -5.04 -9.41 -3.18
CA TYR A 208 -6.40 -8.91 -3.01
C TYR A 208 -7.43 -10.02 -3.20
N THR A 209 -7.28 -10.84 -4.23
CA THR A 209 -8.26 -11.90 -4.55
C THR A 209 -8.28 -12.98 -3.47
N GLU A 210 -7.13 -13.43 -2.98
CA GLU A 210 -7.03 -14.40 -1.87
C GLU A 210 -7.46 -13.80 -0.52
N ALA A 211 -7.22 -12.49 -0.32
CA ALA A 211 -7.64 -11.81 0.90
C ALA A 211 -9.18 -11.76 1.06
N LEU A 212 -9.95 -11.74 -0.06
CA LEU A 212 -11.42 -11.73 -0.02
C LEU A 212 -12.03 -13.04 0.52
N THR A 213 -11.31 -14.15 0.42
CA THR A 213 -11.74 -15.47 0.93
C THR A 213 -11.03 -15.87 2.21
N SER A 214 -9.99 -15.13 2.60
CA SER A 214 -9.20 -15.37 3.81
C SER A 214 -9.81 -14.72 5.06
N LYS A 215 -9.60 -15.37 6.21
CA LYS A 215 -9.94 -14.78 7.52
C LYS A 215 -9.00 -13.60 7.80
N VAL A 216 -9.57 -12.41 7.99
CA VAL A 216 -8.83 -11.19 8.36
C VAL A 216 -8.08 -11.38 9.69
N LEU A 217 -6.82 -10.96 9.74
CA LEU A 217 -5.95 -11.07 10.91
C LEU A 217 -6.06 -9.86 11.84
N GLY A 218 -7.29 -9.51 12.25
CA GLY A 218 -7.53 -8.32 13.06
C GLY A 218 -7.05 -7.04 12.37
N HIS A 219 -6.15 -6.31 13.02
CA HIS A 219 -5.61 -5.01 12.59
C HIS A 219 -4.15 -5.06 12.14
N LEU A 220 -3.61 -6.24 11.88
CA LEU A 220 -2.24 -6.44 11.40
C LEU A 220 -2.25 -6.64 9.87
N ASP A 221 -2.49 -5.58 9.11
CA ASP A 221 -2.61 -5.65 7.65
C ASP A 221 -1.30 -6.13 6.99
N ASP A 222 -0.17 -5.72 7.52
CA ASP A 222 1.17 -6.08 7.09
C ASP A 222 1.46 -7.58 7.25
N VAL A 223 1.27 -8.12 8.47
CA VAL A 223 1.40 -9.55 8.77
C VAL A 223 0.38 -10.37 7.96
N TRP A 224 -0.84 -9.85 7.83
CA TRP A 224 -1.90 -10.54 7.11
C TRP A 224 -1.60 -10.66 5.63
N LEU A 225 -1.35 -9.54 4.95
CA LEU A 225 -1.24 -9.49 3.50
C LEU A 225 0.13 -9.99 3.03
N THR A 226 1.22 -9.46 3.58
CA THR A 226 2.59 -9.79 3.13
C THR A 226 3.13 -11.07 3.77
N GLY A 227 2.49 -11.56 4.83
CA GLY A 227 2.81 -12.84 5.46
C GLY A 227 1.80 -13.93 5.09
N VAL A 228 0.66 -13.94 5.77
CA VAL A 228 -0.30 -15.06 5.71
C VAL A 228 -0.93 -15.25 4.33
N VAL A 229 -1.36 -14.17 3.67
CA VAL A 229 -2.00 -14.22 2.35
C VAL A 229 -0.96 -14.46 1.26
N ARG A 230 0.23 -13.85 1.35
CA ARG A 230 1.38 -14.14 0.47
C ARG A 230 1.70 -15.64 0.41
N GLU A 231 1.81 -16.31 1.56
CA GLU A 231 2.08 -17.75 1.60
C GLU A 231 0.96 -18.57 0.93
N ARG A 232 -0.30 -18.15 1.09
CA ARG A 232 -1.45 -18.84 0.49
C ARG A 232 -1.48 -18.76 -1.03
N ILE A 233 -1.04 -17.65 -1.60
CA ILE A 233 -0.91 -17.51 -3.06
C ILE A 233 0.35 -18.19 -3.61
N GLY A 234 1.14 -18.86 -2.77
CA GLY A 234 2.31 -19.63 -3.17
C GLY A 234 3.54 -18.78 -3.50
N MET A 235 3.57 -17.50 -3.11
CA MET A 235 4.74 -16.65 -3.31
C MET A 235 5.88 -17.09 -2.37
N PRO A 236 7.12 -17.16 -2.86
CA PRO A 236 8.26 -17.62 -2.07
C PRO A 236 8.64 -16.62 -0.96
N ASP A 237 9.40 -17.11 0.02
CA ASP A 237 9.93 -16.33 1.16
C ASP A 237 11.07 -15.39 0.79
N THR A 238 11.52 -15.39 -0.46
CA THR A 238 12.43 -14.40 -1.03
C THR A 238 11.73 -13.05 -1.18
N MET A 239 11.34 -12.46 -0.05
CA MET A 239 11.11 -11.02 0.07
C MET A 239 12.48 -10.36 0.22
N VAL A 240 12.67 -9.27 -0.50
CA VAL A 240 13.96 -8.58 -0.63
C VAL A 240 13.93 -7.26 0.12
#